data_AF-A0A6J1VWZ5-F1
#
_entry.id   AF-A0A6J1VWZ5-F1
#
_cell.length_a   1.000
_cell.length_b   1.000
_cell.length_c   1.000
_cell.angle_alpha   90.00
_cell.angle_beta   90.00
_cell.angle_gamma   90.00
#
_symmetry.space_group_name_H-M   'P 1'
#
loop_
_entity.id
_entity.type
_entity.pdbx_description
1 polymer ?
#
loop_
_entity_poly.entity_id
_entity_poly.type
_entity_poly.pdbx_seq_one_letter_code
_entity_poly.pdbx_strand_id
1 'polypeptide(L)'
;FYRSLNIKVALIGLEVWTDQDKCTVSEDSHATLVSFLQWKKTLRARKKHDNAQLLTGITFRGTTIGMAPLEGMCSAENSGGVSMDHSELPIGAAATMAHEIGHNFGMSHDPEGCCVEATASQGGCVMAAATGHPFPRVFSSCSRSQLEGYFQKGGGVCLFNLPDTKDLVVGKKCGNGFLEEGEECDCGEAEECTNLCCNAQNCTLKADAECAHGECCNSCKLKTAGIMCREPAGSCDLPEYCTGASPYCPANVYLLDGSTCSHGEEYCYNGMCMTHHQQCIQLWGR
;
A
#
# COMPACT_ATOMS: atom_id res chain seq x y z
N PHE A 1 7.00 0.49 -9.19
CA PHE A 1 7.64 0.39 -7.86
C PHE A 1 7.16 -0.84 -7.10
N TYR A 2 5.91 -0.87 -6.63
CA TYR A 2 5.43 -1.89 -5.68
C TYR A 2 5.19 -3.32 -6.19
N ARG A 3 5.21 -3.54 -7.51
CA ARG A 3 4.98 -4.88 -8.10
C ARG A 3 5.95 -5.94 -7.56
N SER A 4 7.22 -5.59 -7.34
CA SER A 4 8.23 -6.52 -6.77
C SER A 4 7.98 -6.89 -5.30
N LEU A 5 7.06 -6.19 -4.65
CA LEU A 5 6.63 -6.41 -3.27
C LEU A 5 5.26 -7.11 -3.18
N ASN A 6 4.73 -7.57 -4.33
CA ASN A 6 3.38 -8.12 -4.43
C ASN A 6 2.28 -7.16 -3.91
N ILE A 7 2.52 -5.85 -4.04
CA ILE A 7 1.58 -4.80 -3.66
C ILE A 7 1.09 -4.09 -4.91
N LYS A 8 -0.22 -3.89 -5.00
CA LYS A 8 -0.86 -3.14 -6.08
C LYS A 8 -1.42 -1.83 -5.54
N VAL A 9 -0.98 -0.73 -6.13
CA VAL A 9 -1.48 0.62 -5.78
C VAL A 9 -2.57 1.00 -6.78
N ALA A 10 -3.78 1.22 -6.27
CA ALA A 10 -4.94 1.64 -7.06
C ALA A 10 -5.26 3.11 -6.79
N LEU A 11 -5.31 3.93 -7.84
CA LEU A 11 -5.74 5.32 -7.72
C LEU A 11 -7.27 5.38 -7.78
N ILE A 12 -7.91 5.43 -6.60
CA ILE A 12 -9.38 5.43 -6.46
C ILE A 12 -9.99 6.82 -6.25
N GLY A 13 -9.16 7.87 -6.27
CA GLY A 13 -9.59 9.25 -6.09
C GLY A 13 -8.46 10.22 -6.40
N LEU A 14 -8.82 11.36 -6.98
CA LEU A 14 -7.92 12.46 -7.29
C LEU A 14 -8.64 13.78 -6.99
N GLU A 15 -8.06 14.61 -6.14
CA GLU A 15 -8.59 15.95 -5.81
C GLU A 15 -7.51 16.98 -6.14
N VAL A 16 -7.85 17.96 -7.00
CA VAL A 16 -6.96 19.05 -7.39
C VAL A 16 -7.52 20.35 -6.83
N TRP A 17 -6.75 21.04 -6.00
CA TRP A 17 -7.19 22.26 -5.32
C TRP A 17 -6.99 23.50 -6.22
N THR A 18 -7.92 23.73 -7.14
CA THR A 18 -7.85 24.83 -8.11
C THR A 18 -8.20 26.21 -7.52
N ASP A 19 -8.98 26.24 -6.44
CA ASP A 19 -9.51 27.49 -5.88
C ASP A 19 -8.63 27.98 -4.73
N GLN A 20 -8.35 27.10 -3.76
CA GLN A 20 -7.47 27.34 -2.62
C GLN A 20 -7.08 26.02 -1.98
N ASP A 21 -5.93 26.00 -1.32
CA ASP A 21 -5.49 24.86 -0.52
C ASP A 21 -6.49 24.54 0.59
N LYS A 22 -6.75 23.24 0.82
CA LYS A 22 -7.68 22.78 1.86
C LYS A 22 -6.98 22.48 3.19
N CYS A 23 -5.65 22.55 3.21
CA CYS A 23 -4.82 22.53 4.40
C CYS A 23 -3.66 23.52 4.22
N THR A 24 -3.00 23.91 5.30
CA THR A 24 -1.77 24.71 5.21
C THR A 24 -0.67 23.90 4.51
N VAL A 25 -0.09 24.47 3.46
CA VAL A 25 1.08 23.95 2.74
C VAL A 25 2.19 25.01 2.82
N SER A 26 3.37 24.65 3.32
CA SER A 26 4.47 25.59 3.56
C SER A 26 5.83 24.97 3.27
N GLU A 27 6.91 25.76 3.34
CA GLU A 27 8.27 25.25 3.22
C GLU A 27 8.66 24.28 4.35
N ASP A 28 7.93 24.27 5.46
CA ASP A 28 8.10 23.27 6.53
C ASP A 28 7.34 21.99 6.17
N SER A 29 8.07 20.94 5.81
CA SER A 29 7.53 19.65 5.42
C SER A 29 6.80 18.95 6.56
N HIS A 30 7.25 19.10 7.81
CA HIS A 30 6.60 18.52 8.97
C HIS A 30 5.26 19.22 9.25
N ALA A 31 5.25 20.56 9.26
CA ALA A 31 4.01 21.31 9.45
C ALA A 31 2.99 21.02 8.32
N THR A 32 3.46 20.88 7.09
CA THR A 32 2.64 20.51 5.93
C THR A 32 2.07 19.10 6.07
N LEU A 33 2.87 18.12 6.47
CA LEU A 33 2.41 16.75 6.69
C LEU A 33 1.33 16.68 7.78
N VAL A 34 1.56 17.32 8.94
CA VAL A 34 0.60 17.33 10.05
C VAL A 34 -0.72 17.97 9.61
N SER A 35 -0.65 19.10 8.91
CA SER A 35 -1.79 19.82 8.36
C SER A 35 -2.58 18.96 7.36
N PHE A 36 -1.88 18.28 6.44
CA PHE A 36 -2.47 17.39 5.46
C PHE A 36 -3.15 16.16 6.09
N LEU A 37 -2.48 15.50 7.04
CA LEU A 37 -3.05 14.35 7.74
C LEU A 37 -4.29 14.74 8.56
N GLN A 38 -4.31 15.94 9.15
CA GLN A 38 -5.50 16.48 9.81
C GLN A 38 -6.66 16.69 8.81
N TRP A 39 -6.37 17.26 7.63
CA TRP A 39 -7.37 17.40 6.57
C TRP A 39 -7.88 16.05 6.04
N LYS A 40 -6.99 15.06 5.86
CA LYS A 40 -7.31 13.71 5.38
C LYS A 40 -8.40 13.03 6.22
N LYS A 41 -8.45 13.30 7.53
CA LYS A 41 -9.53 12.80 8.40
C LYS A 41 -10.91 13.22 7.91
N THR A 42 -11.04 14.43 7.36
CA THR A 42 -12.28 14.93 6.75
C THR A 42 -12.54 14.30 5.38
N LEU A 43 -11.49 13.99 4.60
CA LEU A 43 -11.60 13.28 3.33
C LEU A 43 -12.15 11.87 3.54
N ARG A 44 -11.76 11.17 4.61
CA ARG A 44 -12.22 9.81 4.93
C ARG A 44 -13.75 9.72 5.06
N ALA A 45 -14.41 10.78 5.52
CA ALA A 45 -15.87 10.85 5.60
C ALA A 45 -16.55 10.94 4.23
N ARG A 46 -15.85 11.48 3.22
CA ARG A 46 -16.34 11.66 1.84
C ARG A 46 -15.99 10.49 0.93
N LYS A 47 -14.80 9.91 1.13
CA LYS A 47 -14.24 8.84 0.29
C LYS A 47 -13.43 7.88 1.16
N LYS A 48 -13.84 6.61 1.19
CA LYS A 48 -13.05 5.55 1.82
C LYS A 48 -11.79 5.31 0.99
N HIS A 49 -10.65 5.23 1.66
CA HIS A 49 -9.33 5.01 1.08
C HIS A 49 -8.38 4.49 2.15
N ASP A 50 -7.34 3.78 1.72
CA ASP A 50 -6.36 3.17 2.62
C ASP A 50 -5.24 4.14 2.98
N ASN A 51 -4.83 4.96 2.02
CA ASN A 51 -3.74 5.93 2.12
C ASN A 51 -4.03 7.17 1.26
N ALA A 52 -3.51 8.34 1.64
CA ALA A 52 -3.60 9.56 0.81
C ALA A 52 -2.23 10.25 0.72
N GLN A 53 -1.86 10.72 -0.47
CA GLN A 53 -0.60 11.40 -0.71
C GLN A 53 -0.87 12.81 -1.25
N LEU A 54 -0.23 13.83 -0.68
CA LEU A 54 -0.26 15.19 -1.19
C LEU A 54 0.94 15.41 -2.11
N LEU A 55 0.70 15.81 -3.36
CA LEU A 55 1.73 16.31 -4.26
C LEU A 55 1.69 17.85 -4.24
N THR A 56 2.81 18.51 -3.97
CA THR A 56 2.89 19.97 -3.89
C THR A 56 4.00 20.54 -4.76
N GLY A 57 3.75 21.71 -5.36
CA GLY A 57 4.77 22.51 -6.05
C GLY A 57 5.60 23.42 -5.12
N ILE A 58 5.32 23.41 -3.81
CA ILE A 58 6.11 24.16 -2.83
C ILE A 58 7.44 23.44 -2.58
N THR A 59 8.53 24.20 -2.62
CA THR A 59 9.86 23.71 -2.25
C THR A 59 10.00 23.66 -0.73
N PHE A 60 10.18 22.47 -0.17
CA PHE A 60 10.47 22.33 1.25
C PHE A 60 11.88 22.83 1.59
N ARG A 61 12.05 23.31 2.83
CA ARG A 61 13.32 23.81 3.34
C ARG A 61 14.34 22.68 3.48
N GLY A 62 15.57 22.95 3.06
CA GLY A 62 16.69 22.01 3.18
C GLY A 62 16.73 21.03 2.01
N THR A 63 16.94 19.75 2.31
CA THR A 63 17.07 18.67 1.30
C THR A 63 15.89 17.71 1.30
N THR A 64 14.87 17.98 2.13
CA THR A 64 13.67 17.14 2.22
C THR A 64 12.80 17.37 0.98
N ILE A 65 12.43 16.30 0.30
CA ILE A 65 11.54 16.33 -0.87
C ILE A 65 10.22 15.60 -0.62
N GLY A 66 10.09 14.92 0.51
CA GLY A 66 8.89 14.23 0.93
C GLY A 66 8.95 13.92 2.42
N MET A 67 7.79 13.60 3.00
CA MET A 67 7.70 13.15 4.39
C MET A 67 6.45 12.31 4.60
N ALA A 68 6.58 11.23 5.36
CA ALA A 68 5.47 10.38 5.78
C ALA A 68 5.73 9.74 7.15
N PRO A 69 4.68 9.38 7.91
CA PRO A 69 4.83 8.61 9.13
C PRO A 69 5.28 7.17 8.85
N LEU A 70 6.15 6.65 9.72
CA LEU A 70 6.53 5.24 9.73
C LEU A 70 5.38 4.38 10.28
N GLU A 71 5.14 3.20 9.68
CA GLU A 71 4.06 2.27 10.10
C GLU A 71 2.66 2.93 10.13
N GLY A 72 2.44 3.90 9.22
CA GLY A 72 1.19 4.65 9.11
C GLY A 72 0.10 3.97 8.27
N MET A 73 0.41 2.94 7.48
CA MET A 73 -0.54 2.33 6.54
C MET A 73 -1.82 1.86 7.24
N CYS A 74 -3.00 2.14 6.67
CA CYS A 74 -4.33 1.89 7.26
C CYS A 74 -4.72 2.71 8.50
N SER A 75 -3.77 3.43 9.13
CA SER A 75 -4.10 4.33 10.23
C SER A 75 -5.02 5.47 9.77
N ALA A 76 -6.10 5.68 10.52
CA ALA A 76 -7.00 6.81 10.32
C ALA A 76 -6.25 8.14 10.27
N GLU A 77 -5.31 8.30 11.19
CA GLU A 77 -4.60 9.55 11.45
C GLU A 77 -3.34 9.64 10.59
N ASN A 78 -2.60 8.54 10.45
CA ASN A 78 -1.22 8.56 9.96
C ASN A 78 -1.02 7.95 8.56
N SER A 79 -2.07 7.39 7.95
CA SER A 79 -1.91 6.79 6.61
C SER A 79 -1.91 7.84 5.52
N GLY A 80 -0.72 8.37 5.26
CA GLY A 80 -0.47 9.29 4.16
C GLY A 80 0.93 9.88 4.19
N GLY A 81 1.19 10.78 3.25
CA GLY A 81 2.47 11.45 3.08
C GLY A 81 2.35 12.69 2.21
N VAL A 82 3.43 13.46 2.18
CA VAL A 82 3.57 14.65 1.33
C VAL A 82 4.80 14.48 0.45
N SER A 83 4.71 14.87 -0.81
CA SER A 83 5.80 14.81 -1.79
C SER A 83 5.86 16.11 -2.58
N MET A 84 7.07 16.61 -2.78
CA MET A 84 7.36 17.75 -3.65
C MET A 84 7.43 17.30 -5.10
N ASP A 85 6.86 18.08 -6.01
CA ASP A 85 7.10 17.94 -7.45
C ASP A 85 8.42 18.64 -7.81
N HIS A 86 9.53 17.92 -7.64
CA HIS A 86 10.89 18.47 -7.72
C HIS A 86 11.60 18.24 -9.06
N SER A 87 10.93 17.64 -10.04
CA SER A 87 11.54 17.28 -11.32
C SER A 87 10.56 17.42 -12.47
N GLU A 88 11.05 17.90 -13.62
CA GLU A 88 10.31 17.91 -14.89
C GLU A 88 9.90 16.50 -15.35
N LEU A 89 10.59 15.46 -14.86
CA LEU A 89 10.23 14.08 -15.15
C LEU A 89 9.24 13.57 -14.08
N PRO A 90 8.00 13.16 -14.44
CA PRO A 90 7.00 12.68 -13.48
C PRO A 90 7.48 11.51 -12.59
N ILE A 91 8.45 10.74 -13.08
CA ILE A 91 9.08 9.65 -12.32
C ILE A 91 9.82 10.14 -11.06
N GLY A 92 10.27 11.40 -11.02
CA GLY A 92 10.93 11.99 -9.85
C GLY A 92 9.98 12.11 -8.67
N ALA A 93 8.83 12.76 -8.86
CA ALA A 93 7.77 12.84 -7.87
C ALA A 93 7.21 11.44 -7.52
N ALA A 94 7.06 10.56 -8.51
CA ALA A 94 6.58 9.20 -8.29
C ALA A 94 7.55 8.35 -7.44
N ALA A 95 8.86 8.52 -7.61
CA ALA A 95 9.86 7.85 -6.79
C ALA A 95 9.82 8.34 -5.33
N THR A 96 9.66 9.64 -5.12
CA THR A 96 9.45 10.22 -3.78
C THR A 96 8.17 9.69 -3.15
N MET A 97 7.04 9.71 -3.86
CA MET A 97 5.79 9.17 -3.34
C MET A 97 5.90 7.67 -2.99
N ALA A 98 6.63 6.89 -3.80
CA ALA A 98 6.91 5.49 -3.49
C ALA A 98 7.83 5.33 -2.26
N HIS A 99 8.75 6.24 -2.02
CA HIS A 99 9.54 6.28 -0.78
C HIS A 99 8.63 6.57 0.43
N GLU A 100 7.76 7.56 0.34
CA GLU A 100 6.86 7.95 1.43
C GLU A 100 5.80 6.88 1.76
N ILE A 101 5.24 6.23 0.75
CA ILE A 101 4.37 5.06 0.97
C ILE A 101 5.19 3.90 1.60
N GLY A 102 6.49 3.78 1.29
CA GLY A 102 7.41 2.84 1.91
C GLY A 102 7.53 3.05 3.42
N HIS A 103 7.68 4.30 3.86
CA HIS A 103 7.60 4.64 5.29
C HIS A 103 6.26 4.25 5.90
N ASN A 104 5.14 4.50 5.22
CA ASN A 104 3.83 4.06 5.71
C ASN A 104 3.76 2.52 5.89
N PHE A 105 4.49 1.76 5.09
CA PHE A 105 4.66 0.30 5.22
C PHE A 105 5.68 -0.15 6.27
N GLY A 106 6.24 0.78 7.06
CA GLY A 106 7.23 0.47 8.09
C GLY A 106 8.66 0.34 7.59
N MET A 107 8.93 0.68 6.32
CA MET A 107 10.29 0.66 5.78
C MET A 107 11.04 1.90 6.24
N SER A 108 12.15 1.73 6.94
CA SER A 108 13.10 2.80 7.27
C SER A 108 14.10 3.00 6.13
N HIS A 109 14.89 4.06 6.20
CA HIS A 109 15.98 4.26 5.24
C HIS A 109 16.95 3.09 5.21
N ASP A 110 17.44 2.76 4.02
CA ASP A 110 18.43 1.71 3.80
C ASP A 110 19.77 2.11 4.45
N PRO A 111 20.29 1.33 5.43
CA PRO A 111 21.66 1.50 5.92
C PRO A 111 22.68 0.99 4.89
N GLU A 112 23.96 1.22 5.18
CA GLU A 112 25.06 0.69 4.39
C GLU A 112 24.96 -0.84 4.24
N GLY A 113 25.10 -1.33 3.01
CA GLY A 113 25.01 -2.76 2.69
C GLY A 113 23.61 -3.31 2.37
N CYS A 114 22.53 -2.51 2.48
CA CYS A 114 21.19 -2.99 2.12
C CYS A 114 20.91 -2.92 0.61
N CYS A 115 21.34 -1.85 -0.06
CA CYS A 115 21.06 -1.63 -1.48
C CYS A 115 22.10 -2.32 -2.39
N VAL A 116 22.18 -3.65 -2.32
CA VAL A 116 23.11 -4.45 -3.14
C VAL A 116 22.50 -4.93 -4.46
N GLU A 117 21.18 -4.90 -4.55
CA GLU A 117 20.41 -5.45 -5.69
C GLU A 117 20.22 -4.45 -6.82
N ALA A 118 20.36 -3.15 -6.53
CA ALA A 118 20.19 -2.11 -7.52
C ALA A 118 21.52 -1.83 -8.23
N THR A 119 21.47 -1.82 -9.56
CA THR A 119 22.59 -1.33 -10.37
C THR A 119 22.66 0.20 -10.36
N ALA A 120 23.81 0.77 -10.69
CA ALA A 120 23.94 2.22 -10.87
C ALA A 120 22.95 2.78 -11.91
N SER A 121 22.66 2.01 -12.96
CA SER A 121 21.66 2.38 -14.00
C SER A 121 20.22 2.35 -13.50
N GLN A 122 19.93 1.68 -12.38
CA GLN A 122 18.61 1.64 -11.74
C GLN A 122 18.41 2.75 -10.71
N GLY A 123 19.44 3.57 -10.44
CA GLY A 123 19.30 4.75 -9.58
C GLY A 123 19.43 4.47 -8.09
N GLY A 124 19.83 3.25 -7.72
CA GLY A 124 19.83 2.79 -6.34
C GLY A 124 18.46 2.29 -5.89
N CYS A 125 18.23 2.30 -4.58
CA CYS A 125 17.04 1.75 -3.95
C CYS A 125 16.07 2.85 -3.51
N VAL A 126 14.78 2.54 -3.54
CA VAL A 126 13.70 3.49 -3.25
C VAL A 126 13.84 4.07 -1.84
N MET A 127 14.25 3.25 -0.85
CA MET A 127 14.39 3.68 0.55
C MET A 127 15.78 4.27 0.88
N ALA A 128 16.59 4.64 -0.10
CA ALA A 128 17.80 5.41 0.18
C ALA A 128 17.45 6.76 0.83
N ALA A 129 18.26 7.20 1.81
CA ALA A 129 18.01 8.45 2.55
C ALA A 129 18.11 9.73 1.69
N ALA A 130 18.72 9.64 0.51
CA ALA A 130 18.80 10.70 -0.47
C ALA A 130 18.47 10.14 -1.85
N THR A 131 17.65 10.86 -2.60
CA THR A 131 17.38 10.51 -4.01
C THR A 131 18.55 10.92 -4.90
N GLY A 132 18.76 10.17 -5.98
CA GLY A 132 19.74 10.49 -7.02
C GLY A 132 19.14 10.42 -8.43
N HIS A 133 20.00 10.61 -9.42
CA HIS A 133 19.71 10.33 -10.82
C HIS A 133 20.56 9.16 -11.31
N PRO A 134 19.99 8.19 -12.06
CA PRO A 134 18.56 8.03 -12.39
C PRO A 134 17.70 7.76 -11.14
N PHE A 135 16.38 7.93 -11.24
CA PHE A 135 15.48 7.76 -10.09
C PHE A 135 15.31 6.28 -9.71
N PRO A 136 15.40 5.93 -8.40
CA PRO A 136 15.41 4.54 -7.94
C PRO A 136 14.08 3.85 -8.21
N ARG A 137 14.11 2.58 -8.63
CA ARG A 137 12.89 1.77 -8.89
C ARG A 137 12.80 0.47 -8.10
N VAL A 138 13.86 0.14 -7.37
CA VAL A 138 14.06 -1.16 -6.71
C VAL A 138 13.95 -0.98 -5.20
N PHE A 139 13.22 -1.87 -4.53
CA PHE A 139 13.27 -1.97 -3.06
C PHE A 139 14.34 -2.97 -2.65
N SER A 140 15.13 -2.63 -1.63
CA SER A 140 16.21 -3.47 -1.12
C SER A 140 15.67 -4.74 -0.43
N SER A 141 16.56 -5.69 -0.15
CA SER A 141 16.28 -6.83 0.73
C SER A 141 15.87 -6.39 2.14
N CYS A 142 16.47 -5.33 2.66
CA CYS A 142 16.13 -4.77 3.97
C CYS A 142 14.71 -4.18 3.99
N SER A 143 14.34 -3.44 2.94
CA SER A 143 12.97 -2.92 2.76
C SER A 143 11.94 -4.06 2.72
N ARG A 144 12.26 -5.15 2.01
CA ARG A 144 11.40 -6.35 1.94
C ARG A 144 11.25 -7.04 3.30
N SER A 145 12.35 -7.21 4.03
CA SER A 145 12.33 -7.81 5.37
C SER A 145 11.54 -6.95 6.37
N GLN A 146 11.66 -5.63 6.30
CA GLN A 146 10.90 -4.72 7.16
C GLN A 146 9.40 -4.74 6.83
N LEU A 147 9.04 -4.78 5.54
CA LEU A 147 7.66 -4.94 5.11
C LEU A 147 7.05 -6.25 5.59
N GLU A 148 7.78 -7.36 5.45
CA GLU A 148 7.34 -8.66 5.95
C GLU A 148 7.12 -8.61 7.47
N GLY A 149 8.06 -8.03 8.22
CA GLY A 149 7.93 -7.82 9.66
C GLY A 149 6.76 -6.90 10.05
N TYR A 150 6.41 -5.91 9.21
CA TYR A 150 5.24 -5.05 9.43
C TYR A 150 3.93 -5.84 9.26
N PHE A 151 3.81 -6.62 8.19
CA PHE A 151 2.65 -7.48 7.97
C PHE A 151 2.51 -8.57 9.02
N GLN A 152 3.62 -9.20 9.46
CA GLN A 152 3.63 -10.19 10.54
C GLN A 152 3.22 -9.62 11.91
N LYS A 153 3.13 -8.30 12.09
CA LYS A 153 2.62 -7.69 13.33
C LYS A 153 1.12 -7.37 13.25
N GLY A 154 0.48 -7.61 12.10
CA GLY A 154 -0.90 -7.21 11.81
C GLY A 154 -1.02 -5.87 11.07
N GLY A 155 0.09 -5.28 10.64
CA GLY A 155 0.09 -4.06 9.83
C GLY A 155 -0.60 -4.26 8.49
N GLY A 156 -1.15 -3.19 7.91
CA GLY A 156 -1.75 -3.25 6.56
C GLY A 156 -3.11 -3.96 6.49
N VAL A 157 -3.80 -4.10 7.62
CA VAL A 157 -5.12 -4.74 7.75
C VAL A 157 -6.18 -4.30 6.71
N CYS A 158 -6.18 -3.03 6.30
CA CYS A 158 -7.09 -2.49 5.28
C CYS A 158 -6.73 -2.86 3.83
N LEU A 159 -5.63 -3.57 3.58
CA LEU A 159 -5.14 -3.86 2.23
C LEU A 159 -5.58 -5.22 1.69
N PHE A 160 -6.26 -6.01 2.52
CA PHE A 160 -6.75 -7.35 2.19
C PHE A 160 -8.17 -7.34 1.59
N ASN A 161 -8.60 -6.20 1.06
CA ASN A 161 -9.78 -6.09 0.23
C ASN A 161 -9.42 -5.49 -1.13
N LEU A 162 -10.20 -5.85 -2.13
CA LEU A 162 -10.08 -5.24 -3.44
C LEU A 162 -10.74 -3.85 -3.43
N PRO A 163 -10.18 -2.86 -4.15
CA PRO A 163 -10.87 -1.60 -4.38
C PRO A 163 -12.13 -1.85 -5.24
N ASP A 164 -13.16 -1.02 -5.07
CA ASP A 164 -14.26 -0.98 -6.03
C ASP A 164 -13.71 -0.46 -7.36
N THR A 165 -13.76 -1.29 -8.41
CA THR A 165 -13.19 -0.92 -9.70
C THR A 165 -13.93 0.23 -10.39
N LYS A 166 -15.15 0.56 -9.95
CA LYS A 166 -15.86 1.77 -10.40
C LYS A 166 -15.21 3.07 -9.91
N ASP A 167 -14.41 2.98 -8.85
CA ASP A 167 -13.74 4.13 -8.27
C ASP A 167 -12.38 4.41 -8.90
N LEU A 168 -11.87 3.53 -9.77
CA LEU A 168 -10.59 3.72 -10.44
C LEU A 168 -10.63 4.97 -11.32
N VAL A 169 -9.71 5.90 -11.04
CA VAL A 169 -9.55 7.14 -11.81
C VAL A 169 -9.00 6.84 -13.20
N VAL A 170 -8.15 5.82 -13.29
CA VAL A 170 -7.67 5.29 -14.56
C VAL A 170 -8.79 4.43 -15.13
N GLY A 171 -9.36 4.85 -16.26
CA GLY A 171 -10.52 4.17 -16.85
C GLY A 171 -10.25 2.71 -17.19
N LYS A 172 -11.34 1.97 -17.45
CA LYS A 172 -11.33 0.53 -17.68
C LYS A 172 -10.35 0.12 -18.78
N LYS A 173 -9.42 -0.78 -18.46
CA LYS A 173 -8.40 -1.26 -19.40
C LYS A 173 -7.92 -2.67 -19.05
N CYS A 174 -8.31 -3.62 -19.89
CA CYS A 174 -7.73 -4.96 -19.88
C CYS A 174 -6.21 -4.93 -19.97
N GLY A 175 -5.56 -5.65 -19.05
CA GLY A 175 -4.11 -5.75 -18.90
C GLY A 175 -3.53 -4.82 -17.84
N ASN A 176 -4.36 -4.02 -17.16
CA ASN A 176 -3.92 -3.20 -16.03
C ASN A 176 -3.86 -4.01 -14.70
N GLY A 177 -4.30 -5.27 -14.73
CA GLY A 177 -4.33 -6.25 -13.66
C GLY A 177 -5.47 -6.08 -12.66
N PHE A 178 -6.43 -5.17 -12.90
CA PHE A 178 -7.59 -4.95 -12.02
C PHE A 178 -8.78 -5.67 -12.65
N LEU A 179 -9.57 -6.40 -11.86
CA LEU A 179 -10.76 -7.04 -12.38
C LEU A 179 -11.90 -6.02 -12.49
N GLU A 180 -12.05 -5.43 -13.67
CA GLU A 180 -13.02 -4.36 -13.91
C GLU A 180 -14.35 -4.90 -14.45
N GLU A 181 -15.44 -4.13 -14.31
CA GLU A 181 -16.74 -4.55 -14.83
C GLU A 181 -16.69 -4.69 -16.36
N GLY A 182 -16.96 -5.91 -16.83
CA GLY A 182 -16.83 -6.33 -18.24
C GLY A 182 -15.74 -7.39 -18.45
N GLU A 183 -14.87 -7.58 -17.47
CA GLU A 183 -13.78 -8.55 -17.48
C GLU A 183 -14.10 -9.75 -16.57
N GLU A 184 -13.60 -10.92 -16.92
CA GLU A 184 -13.71 -12.13 -16.10
C GLU A 184 -12.39 -12.42 -15.36
N CYS A 185 -11.29 -11.88 -15.86
CA CYS A 185 -9.96 -11.97 -15.26
C CYS A 185 -9.05 -10.88 -15.83
N ASP A 186 -8.08 -10.37 -15.06
CA ASP A 186 -6.98 -9.56 -15.60
C ASP A 186 -5.66 -9.94 -14.90
N CYS A 187 -4.73 -10.49 -15.68
CA CYS A 187 -3.42 -10.94 -15.23
C CYS A 187 -2.27 -10.01 -15.65
N GLY A 188 -2.58 -8.79 -16.09
CA GLY A 188 -1.62 -7.85 -16.64
C GLY A 188 -1.50 -7.94 -18.16
N GLU A 189 -0.53 -7.20 -18.71
CA GLU A 189 -0.24 -7.19 -20.15
C GLU A 189 0.14 -8.59 -20.65
N ALA A 190 -0.11 -8.87 -21.94
CA ALA A 190 0.00 -10.22 -22.50
C ALA A 190 1.40 -10.83 -22.39
N GLU A 191 2.45 -10.01 -22.43
CA GLU A 191 3.84 -10.43 -22.29
C GLU A 191 4.22 -10.81 -20.84
N GLU A 192 3.47 -10.29 -19.86
CA GLU A 192 3.74 -10.49 -18.43
C GLU A 192 2.82 -11.55 -17.80
N CYS A 193 1.67 -11.82 -18.41
CA CYS A 193 0.68 -12.74 -17.87
C CYS A 193 1.18 -14.18 -17.88
N THR A 194 1.39 -14.72 -16.68
CA THR A 194 1.72 -16.14 -16.45
C THR A 194 0.51 -16.98 -16.04
N ASN A 195 -0.66 -16.36 -15.93
CA ASN A 195 -1.88 -17.02 -15.46
C ASN A 195 -2.43 -17.99 -16.51
N LEU A 196 -2.50 -19.28 -16.16
CA LEU A 196 -2.99 -20.31 -17.08
C LEU A 196 -4.49 -20.24 -17.31
N CYS A 197 -5.25 -19.64 -16.39
CA CYS A 197 -6.71 -19.58 -16.40
C CYS A 197 -7.25 -18.33 -17.12
N CYS A 198 -6.41 -17.31 -17.34
CA CYS A 198 -6.83 -16.04 -17.91
C CYS A 198 -6.30 -15.84 -19.34
N ASN A 199 -7.14 -15.33 -20.23
CA ASN A 199 -6.71 -14.85 -21.53
C ASN A 199 -6.37 -13.36 -21.45
N ALA A 200 -5.08 -13.04 -21.45
CA ALA A 200 -4.59 -11.67 -21.30
C ALA A 200 -4.96 -10.72 -22.47
N GLN A 201 -5.34 -11.26 -23.64
CA GLN A 201 -5.65 -10.41 -24.81
C GLN A 201 -7.03 -9.75 -24.71
N ASN A 202 -7.95 -10.37 -23.99
CA ASN A 202 -9.35 -9.95 -23.94
C ASN A 202 -9.96 -10.04 -22.53
N CYS A 203 -9.16 -10.37 -21.51
CA CYS A 203 -9.57 -10.44 -20.11
C CYS A 203 -10.75 -11.39 -19.83
N THR A 204 -10.82 -12.49 -20.59
CA THR A 204 -11.79 -13.56 -20.39
C THR A 204 -11.14 -14.78 -19.76
N LEU A 205 -11.92 -15.55 -19.00
CA LEU A 205 -11.48 -16.85 -18.52
C LEU A 205 -11.27 -17.80 -19.71
N LYS A 206 -10.28 -18.68 -19.58
CA LYS A 206 -10.11 -19.79 -20.54
C LYS A 206 -11.18 -20.85 -20.32
N ALA A 207 -11.36 -21.72 -21.32
CA ALA A 207 -12.31 -22.82 -21.24
C ALA A 207 -12.13 -23.63 -19.93
N ASP A 208 -13.25 -23.96 -19.29
CA ASP A 208 -13.36 -24.72 -18.04
C ASP A 208 -12.81 -24.04 -16.77
N ALA A 209 -12.28 -22.82 -16.86
CA ALA A 209 -11.88 -22.04 -15.70
C ALA A 209 -13.11 -21.40 -15.02
N GLU A 210 -13.20 -21.56 -13.70
CA GLU A 210 -14.18 -20.89 -12.83
C GLU A 210 -13.59 -19.62 -12.20
N CYS A 211 -12.27 -19.56 -12.10
CA CYS A 211 -11.54 -18.43 -11.54
C CYS A 211 -10.14 -18.37 -12.15
N ALA A 212 -9.51 -17.20 -12.02
CA ALA A 212 -8.10 -17.00 -12.37
C ALA A 212 -7.28 -16.39 -11.25
N HIS A 213 -7.88 -15.54 -10.41
CA HIS A 213 -7.19 -14.77 -9.39
C HIS A 213 -7.74 -15.08 -8.00
N GLY A 214 -7.03 -14.63 -6.96
CA GLY A 214 -7.46 -14.75 -5.56
C GLY A 214 -7.00 -16.04 -4.88
N GLU A 215 -6.86 -15.95 -3.56
CA GLU A 215 -6.31 -16.97 -2.66
C GLU A 215 -7.23 -18.19 -2.55
N CYS A 216 -8.51 -18.02 -2.90
CA CYS A 216 -9.52 -19.06 -2.97
C CYS A 216 -9.68 -19.66 -4.38
N CYS A 217 -8.78 -19.33 -5.31
CA CYS A 217 -8.66 -20.00 -6.59
C CYS A 217 -7.49 -21.00 -6.58
N ASN A 218 -7.73 -22.23 -6.99
CA ASN A 218 -6.69 -23.24 -7.16
C ASN A 218 -6.91 -24.03 -8.45
N SER A 219 -5.88 -24.10 -9.30
CA SER A 219 -5.97 -24.79 -10.60
C SER A 219 -7.21 -24.39 -11.42
N CYS A 220 -7.48 -23.08 -11.49
CA CYS A 220 -8.64 -22.50 -12.18
C CYS A 220 -10.02 -22.88 -11.61
N LYS A 221 -10.07 -23.43 -10.39
CA LYS A 221 -11.30 -23.85 -9.69
C LYS A 221 -11.42 -23.19 -8.33
N LEU A 222 -12.66 -22.94 -7.91
CA LEU A 222 -12.92 -22.40 -6.59
C LEU A 222 -12.56 -23.44 -5.51
N LYS A 223 -11.82 -22.99 -4.49
CA LYS A 223 -11.61 -23.80 -3.29
C LYS A 223 -12.95 -23.99 -2.57
N THR A 224 -13.13 -25.15 -1.94
CA THR A 224 -14.34 -25.46 -1.17
C THR A 224 -14.50 -24.54 0.04
N ALA A 225 -15.74 -24.34 0.47
CA ALA A 225 -16.04 -23.58 1.67
C ALA A 225 -15.30 -24.13 2.91
N GLY A 226 -14.77 -23.24 3.74
CA GLY A 226 -14.05 -23.60 4.98
C GLY A 226 -12.56 -23.90 4.81
N ILE A 227 -12.00 -23.81 3.59
CA ILE A 227 -10.55 -23.85 3.40
C ILE A 227 -9.94 -22.51 3.82
N MET A 228 -8.96 -22.53 4.71
CA MET A 228 -8.28 -21.31 5.15
C MET A 228 -7.55 -20.65 3.96
N CYS A 229 -7.76 -19.36 3.78
CA CYS A 229 -7.12 -18.56 2.73
C CYS A 229 -6.15 -17.51 3.26
N ARG A 230 -6.30 -17.10 4.53
CA ARG A 230 -5.36 -16.21 5.20
C ARG A 230 -5.15 -16.67 6.63
N GLU A 231 -3.87 -16.82 6.98
CA GLU A 231 -3.43 -17.09 8.34
C GLU A 231 -3.46 -15.80 9.17
N PRO A 232 -3.68 -15.90 10.49
CA PRO A 232 -3.61 -14.74 11.37
C PRO A 232 -2.15 -14.26 11.48
N ALA A 233 -1.93 -12.96 11.30
CA ALA A 233 -0.62 -12.33 11.43
C ALA A 233 -0.13 -12.29 12.89
N GLY A 234 -1.02 -12.33 13.88
CA GLY A 234 -0.64 -12.33 15.28
C GLY A 234 -1.83 -12.49 16.21
N SER A 235 -1.61 -12.30 17.51
CA SER A 235 -2.64 -12.50 18.54
C SER A 235 -3.87 -11.58 18.43
N CYS A 236 -3.76 -10.50 17.66
CA CYS A 236 -4.84 -9.54 17.45
C CYS A 236 -5.60 -9.73 16.13
N ASP A 237 -5.18 -10.68 15.31
CA ASP A 237 -5.70 -10.92 13.96
C ASP A 237 -6.44 -12.27 13.90
N LEU A 238 -7.44 -12.38 13.05
CA LEU A 238 -8.26 -13.60 12.91
C LEU A 238 -7.99 -14.28 11.56
N PRO A 239 -8.13 -15.61 11.46
CA PRO A 239 -8.04 -16.30 10.18
C PRO A 239 -9.29 -16.09 9.31
N GLU A 240 -9.12 -16.13 7.99
CA GLU A 240 -10.22 -16.17 7.03
C GLU A 240 -10.24 -17.45 6.22
N TYR A 241 -11.46 -17.80 5.81
CA TYR A 241 -11.77 -19.04 5.12
C TYR A 241 -12.54 -18.76 3.84
N CYS A 242 -12.23 -19.51 2.79
CA CYS A 242 -12.94 -19.48 1.52
C CYS A 242 -14.42 -19.77 1.74
N THR A 243 -15.28 -19.03 1.03
CA THR A 243 -16.74 -19.21 1.09
C THR A 243 -17.23 -20.33 0.17
N GLY A 244 -16.40 -20.77 -0.78
CA GLY A 244 -16.78 -21.69 -1.85
C GLY A 244 -17.53 -21.03 -3.00
N ALA A 245 -17.90 -19.74 -2.89
CA ALA A 245 -18.66 -19.01 -3.89
C ALA A 245 -17.87 -17.86 -4.53
N SER A 246 -16.70 -17.53 -3.99
CA SER A 246 -15.83 -16.45 -4.44
C SER A 246 -14.39 -16.95 -4.57
N PRO A 247 -13.64 -16.51 -5.58
CA PRO A 247 -12.23 -16.84 -5.72
C PRO A 247 -11.32 -15.99 -4.81
N TYR A 248 -11.86 -14.92 -4.23
CA TYR A 248 -11.14 -14.05 -3.31
C TYR A 248 -11.40 -14.45 -1.86
N CYS A 249 -10.35 -14.37 -1.03
CA CYS A 249 -10.49 -14.48 0.41
C CYS A 249 -11.40 -13.35 0.92
N PRO A 250 -12.27 -13.60 1.92
CA PRO A 250 -13.03 -12.53 2.58
C PRO A 250 -12.11 -11.42 3.11
N ALA A 251 -12.67 -10.23 3.29
CA ALA A 251 -11.94 -9.10 3.86
C ALA A 251 -11.37 -9.46 5.24
N ASN A 252 -10.15 -8.99 5.50
CA ASN A 252 -9.46 -9.20 6.78
C ASN A 252 -10.28 -8.65 7.96
N VAL A 253 -10.48 -9.50 8.95
CA VAL A 253 -11.09 -9.16 10.25
C VAL A 253 -10.11 -9.44 11.39
N TYR A 254 -10.23 -8.63 12.45
CA TYR A 254 -9.32 -8.67 13.60
C TYR A 254 -10.09 -8.51 14.90
N LEU A 255 -9.43 -8.79 16.03
CA LEU A 255 -10.01 -8.62 17.35
C LEU A 255 -10.37 -7.15 17.60
N LEU A 256 -11.42 -6.93 18.39
CA LEU A 256 -11.84 -5.58 18.75
C LEU A 256 -10.70 -4.81 19.42
N ASP A 257 -10.52 -3.55 19.04
CA ASP A 257 -9.57 -2.64 19.68
C ASP A 257 -9.79 -2.62 21.21
N GLY A 258 -8.69 -2.69 21.97
CA GLY A 258 -8.72 -2.83 23.43
C GLY A 258 -8.79 -4.28 23.93
N SER A 259 -8.85 -5.29 23.05
CA SER A 259 -8.63 -6.69 23.44
C SER A 259 -7.21 -6.89 23.97
N THR A 260 -7.02 -7.69 25.00
CA THR A 260 -5.69 -7.94 25.58
C THR A 260 -4.84 -8.81 24.66
N CYS A 261 -3.57 -8.47 24.52
CA CYS A 261 -2.56 -9.25 23.79
C CYS A 261 -1.24 -9.30 24.60
N SER A 262 -0.21 -9.96 24.06
CA SER A 262 1.07 -10.16 24.77
C SER A 262 0.90 -10.69 26.20
N HIS A 263 0.14 -11.78 26.35
CA HIS A 263 -0.16 -12.40 27.65
C HIS A 263 -0.85 -11.47 28.67
N GLY A 264 -1.52 -10.40 28.21
CA GLY A 264 -2.28 -9.48 29.05
C GLY A 264 -1.54 -8.18 29.40
N GLU A 265 -0.35 -7.96 28.84
CA GLU A 265 0.45 -6.76 29.11
C GLU A 265 0.12 -5.58 28.19
N GLU A 266 -0.46 -5.84 27.03
CA GLU A 266 -0.71 -4.84 25.99
C GLU A 266 -2.11 -5.02 25.37
N TYR A 267 -2.50 -4.09 24.50
CA TYR A 267 -3.83 -4.07 23.87
C TYR A 267 -3.75 -4.06 22.35
N CYS A 268 -4.71 -4.74 21.73
CA CYS A 268 -4.92 -4.73 20.29
C CYS A 268 -5.40 -3.36 19.83
N TYR A 269 -4.83 -2.86 18.74
CA TYR A 269 -5.27 -1.64 18.08
C TYR A 269 -5.03 -1.75 16.57
N ASN A 270 -6.09 -1.60 15.77
CA ASN A 270 -6.07 -1.78 14.31
C ASN A 270 -5.41 -3.12 13.88
N GLY A 271 -5.77 -4.21 14.55
CA GLY A 271 -5.28 -5.56 14.24
C GLY A 271 -3.85 -5.85 14.70
N MET A 272 -3.15 -4.88 15.31
CA MET A 272 -1.79 -5.06 15.83
C MET A 272 -1.77 -5.12 17.35
N CYS A 273 -0.87 -5.93 17.91
CA CYS A 273 -0.54 -5.88 19.35
C CYS A 273 0.53 -4.81 19.57
N MET A 274 0.12 -3.60 19.97
CA MET A 274 1.00 -2.43 20.00
C MET A 274 1.54 -2.18 21.41
N THR A 275 2.86 -2.24 21.58
CA THR A 275 3.50 -1.81 22.85
C THR A 275 3.36 -0.32 23.08
N HIS A 276 3.42 0.12 24.35
CA HIS A 276 3.43 1.56 24.67
C HIS A 276 4.54 2.31 23.92
N HIS A 277 5.72 1.71 23.75
CA HIS A 277 6.82 2.31 23.00
C HIS A 277 6.50 2.49 21.49
N GLN A 278 5.88 1.50 20.87
CA GLN A 278 5.48 1.59 19.45
C GLN A 278 4.39 2.64 19.24
N GLN A 279 3.46 2.78 20.19
CA GLN A 279 2.47 3.85 20.17
C GLN A 279 3.14 5.24 20.26
N CYS A 280 4.16 5.40 21.12
CA CYS A 280 4.95 6.63 21.17
C CYS A 280 5.61 6.95 19.83
N ILE A 281 6.27 5.97 19.20
CA ILE A 281 6.94 6.16 17.90
C ILE A 281 5.91 6.52 16.82
N GLN A 282 4.75 5.88 16.82
CA GLN A 282 3.69 6.15 15.84
C GLN A 282 3.08 7.55 16.00
N LEU A 283 2.98 8.06 17.23
CA LEU A 283 2.39 9.37 17.53
C LEU A 283 3.41 10.53 17.41
N TRP A 284 4.66 10.29 17.78
CA TRP A 284 5.66 11.36 17.96
C TRP A 284 6.96 11.17 17.17
N GLY A 285 7.12 10.04 16.47
CA GLY A 285 8.37 9.71 15.78
C GLY A 285 9.46 9.16 16.71
N ARG A 286 10.67 9.00 16.18
CA ARG A 286 11.87 8.62 16.96
C ARG A 286 12.54 9.85 17.58
#